data_AF-A0A929ZF36-F1
#
_entry.id   AF-A0A929ZF36-F1
#
_cell.length_a   1.000
_cell.length_b   1.000
_cell.length_c   1.000
_cell.angle_alpha   90.00
_cell.angle_beta   90.00
_cell.angle_gamma   90.00
#
_symmetry.space_group_name_H-M   'P 1'
#
loop_
_entity.id
_entity.type
_entity.pdbx_description
1 polymer ?
#
loop_
_entity_poly.entity_id
_entity_poly.type
_entity_poly.pdbx_seq_one_letter_code
_entity_poly.pdbx_strand_id
1 'polypeptide(L)'
;LPVRSHPQASLEETTHDVAAHGKTLLYEGFVSATPASALPHLGRYLRAGAVRIERAASSPGALARDLEDMDRIHQAEAEIAATREALERRPYDARRDAALTQARWMAEELRVSMFAQTLGTPNKVSMKRLLGVLAGAR
;
A
#
# COMPACT_ATOMS: atom_id res chain seq x y z
N LEU A 1 9.09 -29.02 -22.58
CA LEU A 1 8.57 -27.63 -22.58
C LEU A 1 8.01 -27.35 -21.18
N PRO A 2 8.75 -26.68 -20.29
CA PRO A 2 8.32 -26.55 -18.91
C PRO A 2 7.24 -25.47 -18.76
N VAL A 3 6.17 -25.87 -18.06
CA VAL A 3 5.50 -25.10 -16.99
C VAL A 3 4.78 -23.82 -17.43
N ARG A 4 3.52 -24.00 -17.85
CA ARG A 4 2.46 -22.98 -17.81
C ARG A 4 1.99 -22.66 -16.37
N SER A 5 2.77 -23.00 -15.34
CA SER A 5 2.39 -22.85 -13.92
C SER A 5 2.71 -21.47 -13.33
N HIS A 6 3.57 -20.67 -13.98
CA HIS A 6 3.94 -19.33 -13.50
C HIS A 6 2.78 -18.33 -13.47
N PRO A 7 1.89 -18.22 -14.49
CA PRO A 7 0.83 -17.22 -14.49
C PRO A 7 -0.21 -17.44 -13.38
N GLN A 8 -0.50 -18.70 -13.05
CA GLN A 8 -1.52 -19.04 -12.06
C GLN A 8 -0.99 -18.82 -10.63
N ALA A 9 0.22 -19.28 -10.32
CA ALA A 9 0.85 -19.04 -9.01
C ALA A 9 1.14 -17.55 -8.75
N SER A 10 1.58 -16.81 -9.77
CA SER A 10 1.80 -15.36 -9.65
C SER A 10 0.50 -14.56 -9.50
N LEU A 11 -0.61 -15.02 -10.08
CA LEU A 11 -1.90 -14.38 -9.83
C LEU A 11 -2.42 -14.68 -8.42
N GLU A 12 -2.18 -15.90 -7.90
CA GLU A 12 -2.46 -16.25 -6.50
C GLU A 12 -1.72 -15.31 -5.55
N GLU A 13 -0.45 -15.02 -5.82
CA GLU A 13 0.35 -14.04 -5.06
C GLU A 13 -0.29 -12.65 -5.04
N THR A 14 -0.68 -12.10 -6.21
CA THR A 14 -1.40 -10.81 -6.28
C THR A 14 -2.71 -10.85 -5.46
N THR A 15 -3.49 -11.92 -5.56
CA THR A 15 -4.77 -12.02 -4.81
C THR A 15 -4.56 -12.13 -3.30
N HIS A 16 -3.54 -12.86 -2.86
CA HIS A 16 -3.15 -12.95 -1.45
C HIS A 16 -2.68 -11.60 -0.91
N ASP A 17 -1.87 -10.85 -1.67
CA ASP A 17 -1.45 -9.50 -1.25
C ASP A 17 -2.65 -8.57 -1.11
N VAL A 18 -3.58 -8.57 -2.07
CA VAL A 18 -4.79 -7.74 -2.00
C VAL A 18 -5.64 -8.11 -0.77
N ALA A 19 -5.80 -9.39 -0.48
CA ALA A 19 -6.52 -9.84 0.71
C ALA A 19 -5.81 -9.45 2.01
N ALA A 20 -4.48 -9.57 2.06
CA ALA A 20 -3.67 -9.16 3.20
C ALA A 20 -3.74 -7.65 3.42
N HIS A 21 -3.62 -6.85 2.36
CA HIS A 21 -3.75 -5.40 2.39
C HIS A 21 -5.14 -4.96 2.86
N GLY A 22 -6.22 -5.61 2.39
CA GLY A 22 -7.57 -5.34 2.87
C GLY A 22 -7.73 -5.47 4.39
N LYS A 23 -7.05 -6.44 5.01
CA LYS A 23 -7.06 -6.64 6.47
C LYS A 23 -6.32 -5.54 7.23
N THR A 24 -5.36 -4.84 6.62
CA THR A 24 -4.68 -3.69 7.25
C THR A 24 -5.55 -2.44 7.24
N LEU A 25 -6.51 -2.36 6.31
CA LEU A 25 -7.49 -1.27 6.20
C LEU A 25 -8.73 -1.50 7.08
N LEU A 26 -9.20 -2.74 7.16
CA LEU A 26 -10.42 -3.13 7.87
C LEU A 26 -10.12 -4.13 8.99
N TYR A 27 -9.71 -3.60 10.14
CA TYR A 27 -9.48 -4.36 11.37
C TYR A 27 -10.35 -3.82 12.51
N GLU A 28 -10.46 -4.55 13.61
CA GLU A 28 -11.18 -4.08 14.78
C GLU A 28 -10.58 -2.76 15.31
N GLY A 29 -11.38 -1.68 15.35
CA GLY A 29 -10.90 -0.35 15.74
C GLY A 29 -10.40 0.54 14.59
N PHE A 30 -10.50 0.10 13.32
CA PHE A 30 -10.06 0.90 12.19
C PHE A 30 -10.71 2.28 12.12
N VAL A 31 -11.97 2.42 12.54
CA VAL A 31 -12.72 3.68 12.49
C VAL A 31 -12.08 4.76 13.36
N SER A 32 -11.69 4.41 14.59
CA SER A 32 -11.04 5.35 15.52
C SER A 32 -9.57 5.61 15.17
N ALA A 33 -8.89 4.63 14.60
CA ALA A 33 -7.47 4.74 14.24
C ALA A 33 -7.23 5.41 12.87
N THR A 34 -8.27 5.49 12.02
CA THR A 34 -8.18 6.13 10.71
C THR A 34 -8.38 7.64 10.83
N PRO A 35 -7.43 8.47 10.35
CA PRO A 35 -7.61 9.91 10.29
C PRO A 35 -8.87 10.30 9.50
N ALA A 36 -9.55 11.35 9.95
CA ALA A 36 -10.79 11.83 9.33
C ALA A 36 -10.63 12.15 7.84
N SER A 37 -9.45 12.56 7.40
CA SER A 37 -9.14 12.80 5.97
C SER A 37 -9.04 11.53 5.14
N ALA A 38 -8.67 10.39 5.73
CA ALA A 38 -8.49 9.12 5.04
C ALA A 38 -9.76 8.26 5.05
N LEU A 39 -10.63 8.43 6.05
CA LEU A 39 -11.82 7.60 6.24
C LEU A 39 -12.75 7.56 5.00
N PRO A 40 -13.07 8.69 4.31
CA PRO A 40 -13.90 8.66 3.11
C PRO A 40 -13.27 7.92 1.92
N HIS A 41 -11.94 7.70 1.96
CA HIS A 41 -11.19 7.08 0.89
C HIS A 41 -11.00 5.57 1.05
N LEU A 42 -11.37 4.98 2.20
CA LEU A 42 -11.20 3.54 2.44
C LEU A 42 -11.86 2.68 1.36
N GLY A 43 -13.08 3.02 0.94
CA GLY A 43 -13.76 2.31 -0.14
C GLY A 43 -13.01 2.37 -1.48
N ARG A 44 -12.30 3.48 -1.75
CA ARG A 44 -11.46 3.62 -2.95
C ARG A 44 -10.19 2.77 -2.83
N TYR A 45 -9.55 2.73 -1.66
CA TYR A 45 -8.37 1.89 -1.45
C TYR A 45 -8.69 0.39 -1.62
N LEU A 46 -9.83 -0.06 -1.07
CA LEU A 46 -10.29 -1.44 -1.26
C LEU A 46 -10.62 -1.74 -2.73
N ARG A 47 -11.30 -0.81 -3.43
CA ARG A 47 -11.60 -0.95 -4.87
C ARG A 47 -10.34 -1.02 -5.73
N ALA A 48 -9.27 -0.33 -5.33
CA ALA A 48 -7.99 -0.40 -6.03
C ALA A 48 -7.41 -1.82 -6.04
N GLY A 49 -7.62 -2.60 -4.98
CA GLY A 49 -7.25 -4.02 -4.94
C GLY A 49 -8.00 -4.87 -5.96
N ALA A 50 -9.30 -4.65 -6.15
CA ALA A 50 -10.07 -5.35 -7.18
C ALA A 50 -9.58 -5.00 -8.60
N VAL A 51 -9.38 -3.70 -8.87
CA VAL A 51 -8.84 -3.21 -10.15
C VAL A 51 -7.45 -3.77 -10.42
N ARG A 52 -6.61 -3.91 -9.38
CA ARG A 52 -5.28 -4.51 -9.48
C ARG A 52 -5.37 -5.95 -9.99
N ILE A 53 -6.23 -6.77 -9.40
CA ILE A 53 -6.40 -8.18 -9.79
C ILE A 53 -6.85 -8.27 -11.25
N GLU A 54 -7.85 -7.50 -11.66
CA GLU A 54 -8.32 -7.45 -13.05
C GLU A 54 -7.20 -7.07 -14.03
N ARG A 55 -6.41 -6.05 -13.67
CA ARG A 55 -5.27 -5.61 -14.48
C ARG A 55 -4.18 -6.66 -14.55
N ALA A 56 -3.81 -7.28 -13.44
CA ALA A 56 -2.79 -8.32 -13.39
C ALA A 56 -3.20 -9.55 -14.22
N ALA A 57 -4.48 -9.93 -14.18
CA ALA A 57 -5.02 -11.04 -14.97
C ALA A 57 -5.10 -10.76 -16.48
N SER A 58 -5.01 -9.50 -16.91
CA SER A 58 -5.21 -9.12 -18.31
C SER A 58 -4.15 -9.65 -19.28
N SER A 59 -2.89 -9.78 -18.83
CA SER A 59 -1.81 -10.38 -19.62
C SER A 59 -0.59 -10.73 -18.77
N PRO A 60 0.29 -11.65 -19.21
CA PRO A 60 1.52 -11.97 -18.49
C PRO A 60 2.44 -10.76 -18.26
N GLY A 61 2.48 -9.82 -19.21
CA GLY A 61 3.27 -8.59 -19.06
C GLY A 61 2.67 -7.61 -18.04
N ALA A 62 1.34 -7.58 -17.91
CA ALA A 62 0.68 -6.81 -16.86
C ALA A 62 0.94 -7.42 -15.47
N LEU A 63 0.90 -8.75 -15.36
CA LEU A 63 1.25 -9.48 -14.13
C LEU A 63 2.71 -9.24 -13.72
N ALA A 64 3.66 -9.35 -14.65
CA ALA A 64 5.07 -9.11 -14.35
C ALA A 64 5.31 -7.68 -13.79
N ARG A 65 4.67 -6.66 -14.39
CA ARG A 65 4.74 -5.29 -13.88
C ARG A 65 4.07 -5.15 -12.51
N ASP A 66 2.95 -5.85 -12.28
CA ASP A 66 2.27 -5.85 -10.97
C ASP A 66 3.18 -6.36 -9.85
N LEU A 67 3.91 -7.47 -10.10
CA LEU A 67 4.84 -8.03 -9.13
C LEU A 67 6.02 -7.09 -8.84
N GLU A 68 6.60 -6.45 -9.87
CA GLU A 68 7.65 -5.45 -9.65
C GLU A 68 7.15 -4.25 -8.81
N ASP A 69 5.93 -3.80 -9.09
CA ASP A 69 5.30 -2.71 -8.34
C ASP A 69 4.92 -3.16 -6.92
N MET A 70 4.57 -4.43 -6.72
CA MET A 70 4.34 -5.04 -5.41
C MET A 70 5.61 -5.04 -4.55
N ASP A 71 6.74 -5.50 -5.09
CA ASP A 71 8.02 -5.50 -4.37
C ASP A 71 8.42 -4.10 -3.91
N ARG A 72 8.20 -3.09 -4.77
CA ARG A 72 8.50 -1.69 -4.46
C ARG A 72 7.64 -1.16 -3.31
N ILE A 73 6.34 -1.45 -3.31
CA ILE A 73 5.46 -0.96 -2.23
C ILE A 73 5.73 -1.70 -0.91
N HIS A 74 6.04 -3.01 -0.96
CA HIS A 74 6.41 -3.78 0.23
C HIS A 74 7.68 -3.25 0.89
N GLN A 75 8.68 -2.83 0.11
CA GLN A 75 9.87 -2.17 0.66
C GLN A 75 9.53 -0.90 1.44
N ALA A 76 8.64 -0.06 0.89
CA ALA A 76 8.20 1.16 1.58
C ALA A 76 7.38 0.84 2.84
N GLU A 77 6.50 -0.15 2.79
CA GLU A 77 5.71 -0.61 3.94
C GLU A 77 6.61 -1.18 5.05
N ALA A 78 7.66 -1.92 4.68
CA ALA A 78 8.67 -2.42 5.62
C ALA A 78 9.45 -1.26 6.29
N GLU A 79 9.82 -0.22 5.55
CA GLU A 79 10.46 0.97 6.13
C GLU A 79 9.53 1.71 7.10
N ILE A 80 8.23 1.80 6.77
CA ILE A 80 7.21 2.39 7.65
C ILE A 80 7.09 1.57 8.94
N ALA A 81 7.00 0.24 8.82
CA ALA A 81 6.90 -0.67 9.96
C ALA A 81 8.15 -0.59 10.87
N ALA A 82 9.35 -0.62 10.29
CA ALA A 82 10.59 -0.48 11.06
C ALA A 82 10.70 0.88 11.76
N THR A 83 10.23 1.95 11.12
CA THR A 83 10.20 3.29 11.74
C THR A 83 9.20 3.34 12.90
N ARG A 84 8.02 2.73 12.76
CA ARG A 84 7.04 2.60 13.85
C ARG A 84 7.63 1.88 15.05
N GLU A 85 8.23 0.71 14.83
CA GLU A 85 8.84 -0.10 15.90
C GLU A 85 9.96 0.68 16.63
N ALA A 86 10.75 1.47 15.88
CA ALA A 86 11.78 2.32 16.46
C ALA A 86 11.21 3.45 17.34
N LEU A 87 10.03 3.98 16.99
CA LEU A 87 9.36 5.04 17.76
C LEU A 87 8.67 4.52 19.01
N GLU A 88 8.16 3.29 19.02
CA GLU A 88 7.55 2.68 20.20
C GLU A 88 8.53 2.55 21.37
N ARG A 89 9.84 2.47 21.10
CA ARG A 89 10.90 2.42 22.11
C ARG A 89 11.34 3.81 22.62
N ARG A 90 10.71 4.88 22.16
CA ARG A 90 11.06 6.28 22.49
C ARG A 90 9.89 6.99 23.19
N PRO A 91 10.15 8.09 23.92
CA PRO A 91 9.08 8.95 24.40
C PRO A 91 8.20 9.44 23.25
N TYR A 92 6.90 9.54 23.49
CA TYR A 92 5.93 10.01 22.50
C TYR A 92 6.29 11.41 22.00
N ASP A 93 6.29 11.57 20.68
CA ASP A 93 6.49 12.82 19.99
C ASP A 93 5.40 12.98 18.93
N ALA A 94 4.53 13.97 19.12
CA ALA A 94 3.37 14.21 18.26
C ALA A 94 3.76 14.51 16.81
N ARG A 95 4.92 15.15 16.58
CA ARG A 95 5.38 15.48 15.22
C ARG A 95 5.84 14.22 14.48
N ARG A 96 6.58 13.33 15.17
CA ARG A 96 7.02 12.05 14.60
C ARG A 96 5.84 11.12 14.32
N ASP A 97 4.90 11.05 15.26
CA ASP A 97 3.67 10.26 15.11
C ASP A 97 2.81 10.76 13.94
N ALA A 98 2.66 12.08 13.79
CA ALA A 98 1.98 12.68 12.65
C ALA A 98 2.67 12.37 11.32
N ALA A 99 4.01 12.44 11.26
CA ALA A 99 4.78 12.11 10.06
C ALA A 99 4.66 10.62 9.69
N LEU A 100 4.72 9.71 10.68
CA LEU A 100 4.51 8.28 10.47
C LEU A 100 3.10 7.98 9.95
N THR A 101 2.08 8.60 10.56
CA THR A 101 0.69 8.49 10.12
C THR A 101 0.53 9.01 8.70
N GLN A 102 1.12 10.16 8.37
CA GLN A 102 1.10 10.71 7.03
C GLN A 102 1.76 9.77 6.02
N ALA A 103 2.94 9.22 6.33
CA ALA A 103 3.64 8.26 5.47
C ALA A 103 2.79 7.01 5.21
N ARG A 104 2.12 6.47 6.24
CA ARG A 104 1.18 5.34 6.13
C ARG A 104 0.08 5.64 5.11
N TRP A 105 -0.56 6.81 5.17
CA TRP A 105 -1.68 7.11 4.26
C TRP A 105 -1.22 7.51 2.87
N MET A 106 -0.01 8.06 2.75
CA MET A 106 0.66 8.24 1.46
C MET A 106 0.95 6.90 0.77
N ALA A 107 1.24 5.83 1.52
CA ALA A 107 1.39 4.49 0.95
C ALA A 107 0.10 4.00 0.26
N GLU A 108 -1.08 4.30 0.83
CA GLU A 108 -2.37 3.95 0.20
C GLU A 108 -2.61 4.71 -1.11
N GLU A 109 -2.32 6.01 -1.12
CA GLU A 109 -2.42 6.80 -2.34
C GLU A 109 -1.42 6.35 -3.40
N LEU A 110 -0.23 5.92 -2.98
CA LEU A 110 0.77 5.34 -3.87
C LEU A 110 0.27 4.01 -4.45
N ARG A 111 -0.34 3.13 -3.64
CA ARG A 111 -0.99 1.89 -4.12
C ARG A 111 -2.04 2.18 -5.18
N VAL A 112 -2.94 3.14 -4.96
CA VAL A 112 -3.94 3.53 -5.98
C VAL A 112 -3.25 4.05 -7.25
N SER A 113 -2.21 4.87 -7.11
CA SER A 113 -1.45 5.41 -8.25
C SER A 113 -0.73 4.33 -9.06
N MET A 114 -0.21 3.29 -8.40
CA MET A 114 0.54 2.22 -9.06
C MET A 114 -0.40 1.23 -9.75
N PHE A 115 -1.42 0.77 -9.03
CA PHE A 115 -2.24 -0.35 -9.45
C PHE A 115 -3.54 0.05 -10.17
N ALA A 116 -4.16 1.16 -9.76
CA ALA A 116 -5.52 1.53 -10.14
C ALA A 116 -5.65 3.00 -10.59
N GLN A 117 -4.81 3.41 -11.54
CA GLN A 117 -4.78 4.80 -12.07
C GLN A 117 -6.14 5.29 -12.58
N THR A 118 -6.98 4.38 -13.07
CA THR A 118 -8.34 4.66 -13.56
C THR A 118 -9.28 5.16 -12.48
N LEU A 119 -9.03 4.85 -11.20
CA LEU A 119 -9.84 5.33 -10.07
C LEU A 119 -9.56 6.81 -9.72
N GLY A 120 -8.51 7.38 -10.30
CA GLY A 120 -8.05 8.73 -10.00
C GLY A 120 -7.43 8.85 -8.60
N THR A 121 -6.45 9.74 -8.48
CA THR A 121 -5.88 10.14 -7.19
C THR A 121 -6.06 11.65 -7.04
N PRO A 122 -6.72 12.13 -5.97
CA PRO A 122 -6.79 13.56 -5.68
C PRO A 122 -5.39 14.17 -5.50
N ASN A 123 -4.43 13.36 -5.05
CA ASN A 123 -3.03 13.74 -4.86
C ASN A 123 -2.12 12.68 -5.47
N LYS A 124 -1.30 13.06 -6.46
CA LYS A 124 -0.23 12.17 -6.94
C LYS A 124 0.82 12.02 -5.85
N VAL A 125 0.96 10.81 -5.32
CA VAL A 125 2.02 10.44 -4.38
C VAL A 125 3.09 9.68 -5.15
N SER A 126 4.36 9.98 -4.85
CA SER A 126 5.51 9.25 -5.36
C SER A 126 6.26 8.58 -4.22
N MET A 127 6.99 7.51 -4.54
CA MET A 127 7.86 6.82 -3.59
C MET A 127 8.83 7.79 -2.88
N LYS A 128 9.47 8.68 -3.65
CA LYS A 128 10.37 9.71 -3.12
C LYS A 128 9.70 10.61 -2.08
N ARG A 129 8.45 11.01 -2.33
CA ARG A 129 7.72 11.88 -1.39
C ARG A 129 7.35 11.12 -0.11
N LEU A 130 6.93 9.86 -0.23
CA LEU A 130 6.64 8.98 0.92
C LEU A 130 7.88 8.83 1.80
N LEU A 131 9.01 8.42 1.22
CA LEU A 131 10.25 8.22 1.96
C LEU A 131 10.78 9.52 2.60
N GLY A 132 10.58 10.67 1.93
CA GLY A 132 10.92 11.98 2.49
C GLY A 132 10.10 12.33 3.73
N VAL A 133 8.79 12.05 3.74
CA VAL A 133 7.95 12.24 4.93
C VAL A 133 8.36 11.27 6.04
N LEU A 134 8.58 10.00 5.68
CA LEU A 134 8.99 8.96 6.63
C LEU A 134 10.32 9.28 7.32
N ALA A 135 11.29 9.85 6.60
CA ALA A 135 12.55 10.31 7.17
C ALA A 135 12.37 11.35 8.28
N GLY A 136 11.33 12.20 8.17
CA GLY A 136 10.96 13.16 9.21
C GLY A 136 10.37 12.54 10.48
N ALA A 137 9.98 11.26 10.44
CA ALA A 137 9.50 10.52 11.59
C ALA A 137 10.63 9.85 12.40
N ARG A 138 11.83 9.69 11.84
CA ARG A 138 12.97 9.00 12.49
C ARG A 138 13.63 9.84 13.60
#